data_AF-A0A662VYY9-F1
#
_entry.id   AF-A0A662VYY9-F1
#
_cell.length_a   1.000
_cell.length_b   1.000
_cell.length_c   1.000
_cell.angle_alpha   90.00
_cell.angle_beta   90.00
_cell.angle_gamma   90.00
#
_symmetry.space_group_name_H-M   'P 1'
#
loop_
_entity.id
_entity.type
_entity.pdbx_description
1 polymer ?
#
loop_
_entity_poly.entity_id
_entity_poly.type
_entity_poly.pdbx_seq_one_letter_code
_entity_poly.pdbx_strand_id
1 'polypeptide(L)'
;LSKKPKFSETGICKECHYNLYLGMKNHSTVNCEACHGPGVEHTIKRSKDTIEINRTRDACLKCHLDIGGRNVIEVVNETHNPGILCVVCHNPHK
;
A
#
# COMPACT_ATOMS: atom_id res chain seq x y z
N LEU A 1 -14.77 -14.02 18.24
CA LEU A 1 -14.53 -14.74 16.97
C LEU A 1 -13.92 -13.76 15.97
N SER A 2 -12.61 -13.78 15.78
CA SER A 2 -11.96 -12.93 14.76
C SER A 2 -12.30 -13.48 13.38
N LYS A 3 -13.03 -12.73 12.55
CA LYS A 3 -13.32 -13.13 11.17
C LYS A 3 -12.02 -13.14 10.38
N LYS A 4 -11.76 -14.19 9.62
CA LYS A 4 -10.57 -14.27 8.74
C LYS A 4 -10.61 -13.11 7.72
N PRO A 5 -9.47 -12.46 7.44
CA PRO A 5 -9.39 -11.41 6.43
C PRO A 5 -9.78 -11.97 5.07
N LYS A 6 -10.56 -11.19 4.30
CA LYS A 6 -11.00 -11.55 2.95
C LYS A 6 -10.47 -10.51 1.96
N PHE A 7 -9.70 -11.00 1.00
CA PHE A 7 -8.98 -10.23 0.01
C PHE A 7 -9.75 -10.20 -1.32
N SER A 8 -9.58 -9.12 -2.08
CA SER A 8 -10.23 -8.89 -3.37
C SER A 8 -9.26 -9.10 -4.53
N GLU A 9 -9.80 -9.47 -5.69
CA GLU A 9 -9.00 -9.51 -6.91
C GLU A 9 -8.56 -8.10 -7.32
N THR A 10 -7.29 -7.88 -7.64
CA THR A 10 -6.75 -6.55 -7.99
C THR A 10 -7.52 -5.87 -9.13
N GLY A 11 -8.15 -6.63 -10.02
CA GLY A 11 -8.96 -6.11 -11.13
C GLY A 11 -10.08 -5.16 -10.68
N ILE A 12 -10.83 -5.55 -9.64
CA ILE A 12 -11.97 -4.75 -9.14
C ILE A 12 -11.53 -3.39 -8.61
N CYS A 13 -10.32 -3.32 -8.04
CA CYS A 13 -9.73 -2.08 -7.55
C CYS A 13 -9.50 -1.12 -8.72
N LYS A 14 -8.97 -1.63 -9.85
CA LYS A 14 -8.65 -0.82 -11.04
C LYS A 14 -9.91 -0.34 -11.76
N GLU A 15 -10.96 -1.14 -11.78
CA GLU A 15 -12.24 -0.76 -12.39
C GLU A 15 -12.86 0.48 -11.74
N CYS A 16 -12.77 0.59 -10.41
CA CYS A 16 -13.28 1.74 -9.65
C CYS A 16 -12.25 2.87 -9.46
N HIS A 17 -10.96 2.54 -9.33
CA HIS A 17 -9.87 3.47 -9.01
C HIS A 17 -8.83 3.63 -10.14
N TYR A 18 -9.30 3.64 -11.39
CA TYR A 18 -8.43 3.65 -12.56
C TYR A 18 -7.36 4.76 -12.56
N ASN A 19 -7.75 6.00 -12.21
CA ASN A 19 -6.81 7.12 -12.18
C ASN A 19 -5.71 6.97 -11.12
N LEU A 20 -6.03 6.37 -9.96
CA LEU A 20 -5.03 6.07 -8.92
C LEU A 20 -4.08 4.97 -9.39
N TYR A 21 -4.61 3.95 -10.08
CA TYR A 21 -3.80 2.89 -10.68
C TYR A 21 -2.83 3.43 -11.73
N LEU A 22 -3.25 4.35 -12.60
CA LEU A 22 -2.34 4.98 -13.57
C LEU A 22 -1.20 5.75 -12.89
N GLY A 23 -1.46 6.29 -11.70
CA GLY A 23 -0.46 6.95 -10.88
C GLY A 23 0.50 6.00 -10.14
N MET A 24 0.22 4.70 -10.08
CA MET A 24 1.02 3.72 -9.29
C MET A 24 2.42 3.42 -9.81
N LYS A 25 2.98 4.15 -10.78
CA LYS A 25 4.33 4.04 -11.37
C LYS A 25 5.16 2.82 -10.89
N ASN A 26 6.09 3.05 -9.95
CA ASN A 26 7.04 2.05 -9.45
C ASN A 26 6.41 0.98 -8.54
N HIS A 27 5.18 1.17 -8.10
CA HIS A 27 4.42 0.25 -7.26
C HIS A 27 3.37 -0.54 -8.04
N SER A 28 3.27 -0.38 -9.37
CA SER A 28 2.21 -0.98 -10.20
C SER A 28 2.16 -2.52 -10.18
N THR A 29 3.26 -3.17 -9.79
CA THR A 29 3.37 -4.62 -9.59
C THR A 29 3.03 -5.08 -8.17
N VAL A 30 2.85 -4.15 -7.23
CA VAL A 30 2.47 -4.43 -5.84
C VAL A 30 0.95 -4.53 -5.76
N ASN A 31 0.45 -5.55 -5.06
CA ASN A 31 -0.98 -5.71 -4.82
C ASN A 31 -1.51 -4.55 -3.96
N CYS A 32 -2.67 -3.98 -4.34
CA CYS A 32 -3.30 -2.87 -3.62
C CYS A 32 -3.46 -3.14 -2.10
N GLU A 33 -3.84 -4.36 -1.75
CA GLU A 33 -4.12 -4.77 -0.38
C GLU A 33 -2.86 -4.97 0.48
N ALA A 34 -1.66 -4.94 -0.13
CA ALA A 34 -0.40 -4.90 0.61
C ALA A 34 -0.27 -3.63 1.47
N CYS A 35 -0.88 -2.52 1.02
CA CYS A 35 -0.93 -1.25 1.74
C CYS A 35 -2.34 -0.91 2.24
N HIS A 36 -3.38 -1.36 1.53
CA HIS A 36 -4.77 -1.03 1.83
C HIS A 36 -5.52 -2.06 2.69
N GLY A 37 -4.87 -3.17 3.05
CA GLY A 37 -5.50 -4.24 3.81
C GLY A 37 -6.62 -4.95 3.03
N PRO A 38 -7.39 -5.84 3.68
CA PRO A 38 -8.41 -6.64 3.02
C PRO A 38 -9.60 -5.78 2.53
N GLY A 39 -9.89 -5.81 1.24
CA GLY A 39 -10.82 -4.90 0.57
C GLY A 39 -12.19 -5.47 0.24
N VAL A 40 -12.49 -6.73 0.54
CA VAL A 40 -13.80 -7.33 0.16
C VAL A 40 -14.99 -6.58 0.74
N GLU A 41 -14.89 -6.08 1.96
CA GLU A 41 -15.99 -5.29 2.53
C GLU A 41 -16.16 -3.95 1.80
N HIS A 42 -15.04 -3.33 1.37
CA HIS A 42 -15.04 -2.11 0.58
C HIS A 42 -15.65 -2.30 -0.81
N THR A 43 -15.41 -3.41 -1.49
CA THR A 43 -16.02 -3.64 -2.80
C THR A 43 -17.55 -3.82 -2.72
N ILE A 44 -18.05 -4.37 -1.61
CA ILE A 44 -19.48 -4.58 -1.36
C ILE A 44 -20.15 -3.28 -0.91
N LYS A 45 -19.62 -2.64 0.16
CA LYS A 45 -20.24 -1.48 0.80
C LYS A 45 -19.87 -0.15 0.16
N ARG A 46 -18.79 -0.10 -0.62
CA ARG A 46 -18.28 1.09 -1.32
C ARG A 46 -18.06 2.28 -0.39
N SER A 47 -17.62 2.00 0.85
CA SER A 47 -17.35 3.02 1.85
C SER A 47 -15.86 3.12 2.13
N LYS A 48 -15.35 4.34 2.31
CA LYS A 48 -13.95 4.57 2.73
C LYS A 48 -13.63 3.99 4.11
N ASP A 49 -14.64 3.82 4.97
CA ASP A 49 -14.45 3.34 6.35
C ASP A 49 -14.30 1.81 6.42
N THR A 50 -14.44 1.11 5.28
CA THR A 50 -14.36 -0.35 5.18
C THR A 50 -13.08 -0.82 4.48
N ILE A 51 -12.09 0.06 4.34
CA ILE A 51 -10.76 -0.25 3.80
C ILE A 51 -9.70 0.40 4.68
N GLU A 52 -8.56 -0.26 4.87
CA GLU A 52 -7.43 0.36 5.54
C GLU A 52 -6.64 1.23 4.55
N ILE A 53 -5.99 2.28 5.05
CA ILE A 53 -4.95 2.98 4.30
C ILE A 53 -3.74 3.08 5.21
N ASN A 54 -2.87 2.08 5.14
CA ASN A 54 -1.72 2.02 6.02
C ASN A 54 -0.61 2.95 5.53
N ARG A 55 -0.50 4.10 6.18
CA ARG A 55 0.47 5.16 5.86
C ARG A 55 1.68 5.17 6.80
N THR A 56 1.78 4.15 7.66
CA THR A 56 2.87 4.06 8.65
C THR A 56 4.21 3.84 7.97
N ARG A 57 5.30 4.26 8.63
CA ARG A 57 6.65 3.99 8.14
C ARG A 57 6.90 2.49 8.04
N ASP A 58 6.43 1.72 9.02
CA ASP A 58 6.59 0.26 9.06
C ASP A 58 6.00 -0.42 7.84
N ALA A 59 4.84 0.04 7.33
CA ALA A 59 4.26 -0.51 6.12
C ALA A 59 5.19 -0.35 4.90
N CYS A 60 5.85 0.81 4.76
CA CYS A 60 6.81 1.06 3.68
C CYS A 60 8.11 0.27 3.88
N LEU A 61 8.62 0.24 5.11
CA LEU A 61 9.88 -0.40 5.47
C LEU A 61 9.83 -1.94 5.37
N LYS A 62 8.64 -2.54 5.31
CA LYS A 62 8.48 -3.96 4.93
C LYS A 62 9.19 -4.32 3.64
N CYS A 63 9.32 -3.38 2.70
CA CYS A 63 10.04 -3.55 1.44
C CYS A 63 11.29 -2.67 1.37
N HIS A 64 11.17 -1.40 1.77
CA HIS A 64 12.19 -0.36 1.56
C HIS A 64 13.26 -0.27 2.67
N LEU A 65 13.21 -1.11 3.72
CA LEU A 65 14.32 -1.16 4.67
C LEU A 65 15.55 -1.78 3.99
N ASP A 66 16.70 -1.17 4.20
CA ASP A 66 17.98 -1.68 3.71
C ASP A 66 18.35 -2.99 4.43
N ILE A 67 17.96 -4.10 3.81
CA ILE A 67 18.26 -5.46 4.26
C ILE A 67 19.02 -6.19 3.16
N GLY A 68 20.02 -6.99 3.57
CA GLY A 68 20.84 -7.76 2.64
C GLY A 68 19.99 -8.63 1.71
N GLY A 69 20.28 -8.56 0.40
CA GLY A 69 19.60 -9.34 -0.63
C GLY A 69 18.40 -8.65 -1.30
N ARG A 70 18.01 -7.45 -0.86
CA ARG A 70 16.98 -6.64 -1.54
C ARG A 70 17.59 -5.50 -2.35
N ASN A 71 18.18 -5.85 -3.49
CA ASN A 71 18.92 -4.90 -4.33
C ASN A 71 18.13 -4.43 -5.57
N VAL A 72 16.83 -4.70 -5.62
CA VAL A 72 15.98 -4.47 -6.81
C VAL A 72 15.11 -3.22 -6.73
N ILE A 73 15.08 -2.56 -5.56
CA ILE A 73 14.34 -1.32 -5.31
C ILE A 73 15.20 -0.38 -4.47
N GLU A 74 14.86 0.90 -4.47
CA GLU A 74 15.48 1.87 -3.57
C GLU A 74 15.18 1.50 -2.11
N VAL A 75 16.20 1.53 -1.28
CA VAL A 75 16.11 1.25 0.16
C VAL A 75 16.60 2.43 0.96
N VAL A 76 16.13 2.52 2.21
CA VAL A 76 16.54 3.52 3.18
C VAL A 76 16.94 2.85 4.48
N ASN A 77 17.79 3.52 5.25
CA ASN A 77 18.02 3.15 6.64
C ASN A 77 16.94 3.76 7.55
N GLU A 78 16.93 3.35 8.82
CA GLU A 78 15.93 3.79 9.80
C GLU A 78 15.98 5.30 10.07
N THR A 79 17.12 5.94 9.81
CA THR A 79 17.35 7.37 10.09
C THR A 79 16.83 8.31 9.01
N HIS A 80 16.22 7.81 7.94
CA HIS A 80 15.65 8.65 6.90
C HIS A 80 14.42 9.42 7.43
N ASN A 81 14.64 10.67 7.87
CA ASN A 81 13.63 11.60 8.38
C ASN A 81 12.77 11.00 9.52
N PRO A 82 13.36 10.74 10.71
CA PRO A 82 12.65 10.09 11.81
C PRO A 82 11.44 10.92 12.26
N GLY A 83 10.34 10.24 12.59
CA GLY A 83 9.09 10.88 13.02
C GLY A 83 8.21 11.43 11.89
N ILE A 84 8.70 11.51 10.65
CA ILE A 84 7.91 11.94 9.49
C ILE A 84 7.41 10.73 8.70
N LEU A 85 6.12 10.71 8.34
CA LEU A 85 5.56 9.66 7.50
C LEU A 85 6.09 9.79 6.07
N CYS A 86 6.44 8.67 5.45
CA CYS A 86 6.96 8.63 4.07
C CYS A 86 6.01 9.34 3.09
N VAL A 87 4.70 9.20 3.31
CA VAL A 87 3.65 9.76 2.45
C VAL A 87 3.55 11.29 2.44
N VAL A 88 4.25 11.98 3.35
CA VAL A 88 4.35 13.45 3.36
C VAL A 88 5.15 13.94 2.15
N CYS A 89 6.21 13.20 1.78
CA CYS A 89 7.09 13.56 0.67
C CYS A 89 6.92 12.64 -0.56
N HIS A 90 6.61 11.35 -0.33
CA HIS A 90 6.50 10.35 -1.39
C HIS A 90 5.04 9.93 -1.60
N ASN A 91 4.52 9.97 -2.83
CA ASN A 91 3.16 9.52 -3.10
C ASN A 91 3.16 8.25 -3.95
N PRO A 92 2.72 7.08 -3.42
CA PRO A 92 2.68 5.83 -4.19
C PRO A 92 1.74 5.85 -5.40
N HIS A 93 0.87 6.86 -5.52
CA HIS A 93 -0.11 7.04 -6.59
C HIS A 93 0.20 8.24 -7.51
N LYS A 94 1.43 8.78 -7.52
CA LYS A 94 1.82 9.88 -8.42
C LYS A 94 3.23 9.74 -9.00
#